data_AF-A0AA88YHZ2-F1
#
_entry.id   AF-A0AA88YHZ2-F1
#
_cell.length_a   1.000
_cell.length_b   1.000
_cell.length_c   1.000
_cell.angle_alpha   90.00
_cell.angle_beta   90.00
_cell.angle_gamma   90.00
#
_symmetry.space_group_name_H-M   'P 1'
#
loop_
_entity.id
_entity.type
_entity.pdbx_description
1 polymer ?
#
loop_
_entity_poly.entity_id
_entity_poly.type
_entity_poly.pdbx_seq_one_letter_code
_entity_poly.pdbx_strand_id
1 'polypeptide(L)'
;MSLNSQYLVLFKNPRDQLQIAILASQMYPGNASKLLDAYRQAIERPYGYLVVDLKQSTPESYRLQTHIFRHYIKEDIQDFDHFLTSIQAGNTSNMSSRRGIEHESQITRDSGIETDSKYPSCSDCGVMFGNQYDVQRHVRRGCPMYENSEEEMDTDCEDDDEGYDFLINSVWKDHNKEFYKKVNELLKEKSLTEKDAKSEASKYMLPKDKKLFMKKYQRFLFRTIQLRSSKLHRNIMNQILEASKRKSVDIAVETVVKKHKKDYDELFDESESESNENSDNEESDETD
;
A
#
# COMPACT_ATOMS: atom_id res chain seq x y z
N MET A 1 36.37 16.54 -5.88
CA MET A 1 36.67 15.22 -6.46
C MET A 1 35.46 14.80 -7.28
N SER A 2 35.55 14.78 -8.61
CA SER A 2 34.45 14.37 -9.47
C SER A 2 34.32 12.85 -9.42
N LEU A 3 33.27 12.35 -8.77
CA LEU A 3 32.90 10.94 -8.86
C LEU A 3 32.56 10.66 -10.35
N ASN A 4 33.31 9.77 -10.99
CA ASN A 4 33.01 9.32 -12.35
C ASN A 4 31.79 8.38 -12.32
N SER A 5 30.62 8.95 -12.08
CA SER A 5 29.35 8.23 -12.07
C SER A 5 28.77 8.23 -13.48
N GLN A 6 28.56 7.03 -14.03
CA GLN A 6 27.91 6.87 -15.34
C GLN A 6 26.38 6.96 -15.24
N TYR A 7 25.83 6.61 -14.07
CA TYR A 7 24.40 6.64 -13.80
C TYR A 7 24.14 7.25 -12.42
N LEU A 8 23.09 8.08 -12.32
CA LEU A 8 22.55 8.55 -11.04
C LEU A 8 21.07 8.21 -10.97
N VAL A 9 20.58 7.83 -9.79
CA VAL A 9 19.15 7.63 -9.53
C VAL A 9 18.73 8.60 -8.44
N LEU A 10 17.82 9.50 -8.78
CA LEU A 10 17.33 10.57 -7.90
C LEU A 10 15.94 10.19 -7.37
N PHE A 11 15.82 10.07 -6.05
CA PHE A 11 14.56 9.79 -5.36
C PHE A 11 13.97 11.04 -4.72
N LYS A 12 12.67 11.01 -4.41
CA LYS A 12 11.99 12.07 -3.67
C LYS A 12 12.54 12.19 -2.24
N ASN A 13 13.44 13.15 -2.02
CA ASN A 13 13.89 13.56 -0.69
C ASN A 13 13.68 15.06 -0.51
N PRO A 14 12.83 15.52 0.43
CA PRO A 14 12.61 16.94 0.68
C PRO A 14 13.87 17.66 1.17
N ARG A 15 14.85 16.94 1.74
CA ARG A 15 16.11 17.51 2.24
C ARG A 15 17.11 17.87 1.12
N ASP A 16 17.04 17.20 -0.03
CA ASP A 16 18.11 17.25 -1.04
C ASP A 16 17.82 18.19 -2.22
N GLN A 17 16.79 19.04 -2.14
CA GLN A 17 16.38 19.91 -3.25
C GLN A 17 17.50 20.82 -3.76
N LEU A 18 18.33 21.35 -2.86
CA LEU A 18 19.46 22.20 -3.23
C LEU A 18 20.52 21.44 -4.04
N GLN A 19 20.79 20.17 -3.68
CA GLN A 19 21.76 19.35 -4.39
C GLN A 19 21.30 19.07 -5.83
N ILE A 20 19.99 18.86 -6.02
CA ILE A 20 19.39 18.64 -7.34
C ILE A 20 19.44 19.92 -8.19
N ALA A 21 19.21 21.08 -7.60
CA ALA A 21 19.32 22.37 -8.29
C ALA A 21 20.77 22.69 -8.73
N ILE A 22 21.75 22.35 -7.88
CA ILE A 22 23.17 22.49 -8.20
C ILE A 22 23.53 21.53 -9.34
N LEU A 23 23.10 20.26 -9.26
CA LEU A 23 23.31 19.27 -10.31
C LEU A 23 22.69 19.72 -11.65
N ALA A 24 21.46 20.24 -11.63
CA ALA A 24 20.77 20.77 -12.81
C ALA A 24 21.59 21.88 -13.49
N SER A 25 22.13 22.80 -12.69
CA SER A 25 22.94 23.92 -13.17
C SER A 25 24.29 23.47 -13.74
N GLN A 26 24.88 22.43 -13.17
CA GLN A 26 26.13 21.83 -13.68
C GLN A 26 25.91 21.06 -14.98
N MET A 27 24.80 20.33 -15.10
CA MET A 27 24.49 19.50 -16.26
C MET A 27 23.94 20.28 -17.46
N TYR A 28 23.15 21.32 -17.19
CA TYR A 28 22.53 22.17 -18.21
C TYR A 28 22.79 23.65 -17.88
N PRO A 29 24.01 24.16 -18.09
CA PRO A 29 24.33 25.56 -17.88
C PRO A 29 23.36 26.46 -18.67
N GLY A 30 22.68 27.39 -17.98
CA GLY A 30 21.68 28.28 -18.59
C GLY A 30 20.30 27.65 -18.85
N ASN A 31 20.11 26.35 -18.57
CA ASN A 31 18.82 25.66 -18.72
C ASN A 31 18.59 24.60 -17.61
N ALA A 32 18.82 24.99 -16.36
CA ALA A 32 18.61 24.11 -15.21
C ALA A 32 17.15 23.64 -15.06
N SER A 33 16.18 24.41 -15.58
CA SER A 33 14.76 24.06 -15.58
C SER A 33 14.49 22.69 -16.21
N LYS A 34 15.23 22.33 -17.27
CA LYS A 34 15.07 21.04 -17.96
C LYS A 34 15.19 19.83 -17.02
N LEU A 35 16.19 19.81 -16.14
CA LEU A 35 16.37 18.71 -15.18
C LEU A 35 15.38 18.83 -14.02
N LEU A 36 15.13 20.05 -13.52
CA LEU A 36 14.23 20.28 -12.39
C LEU A 36 12.78 19.91 -12.73
N ASP A 37 12.32 20.23 -13.94
CA ASP A 37 10.98 19.90 -14.39
C ASP A 37 10.84 18.40 -14.64
N ALA A 38 11.85 17.76 -15.25
CA ALA A 38 11.90 16.31 -15.39
C ALA A 38 11.92 15.59 -14.02
N TYR A 39 12.63 16.13 -13.03
CA TYR A 39 12.66 15.60 -11.67
C TYR A 39 11.31 15.74 -10.99
N ARG A 40 10.69 16.95 -11.03
CA ARG A 40 9.35 17.20 -10.47
C ARG A 40 8.30 16.25 -11.05
N GLN A 41 8.31 16.06 -12.37
CA GLN A 41 7.42 15.11 -13.05
C GLN A 41 7.70 13.67 -12.63
N ALA A 42 8.97 13.29 -12.44
CA ALA A 42 9.35 11.95 -11.99
C ALA A 42 8.88 11.64 -10.56
N ILE A 43 8.90 12.63 -9.65
CA ILE A 43 8.56 12.46 -8.22
C ILE A 43 7.11 12.84 -7.86
N GLU A 44 6.32 13.25 -8.84
CA GLU A 44 4.88 13.50 -8.68
C GLU A 44 4.16 12.21 -8.23
N ARG A 45 4.67 11.05 -8.69
CA ARG A 45 4.16 9.73 -8.32
C ARG A 45 4.76 9.22 -7.00
N PRO A 46 4.01 8.45 -6.19
CA PRO A 46 4.56 7.72 -5.05
C PRO A 46 5.73 6.83 -5.50
N TYR A 47 6.83 6.83 -4.72
CA TYR A 47 8.07 6.09 -5.03
C TYR A 47 8.72 6.44 -6.39
N GLY A 48 8.40 7.61 -6.93
CA GLY A 48 8.98 8.12 -8.17
C GLY A 48 10.50 8.32 -8.09
N TYR A 49 11.18 8.01 -9.20
CA TYR A 49 12.62 8.21 -9.35
C TYR A 49 12.97 8.72 -10.75
N LEU A 50 14.03 9.51 -10.84
CA LEU A 50 14.62 9.96 -12.10
C LEU A 50 16.01 9.33 -12.27
N VAL A 51 16.22 8.66 -13.39
CA VAL A 51 17.54 8.14 -13.79
C VAL A 51 18.20 9.12 -14.73
N VAL A 52 19.45 9.42 -14.42
CA VAL A 52 20.30 10.32 -15.18
C VAL A 52 21.45 9.49 -15.76
N ASP A 53 21.49 9.39 -17.09
CA ASP A 53 22.56 8.70 -17.83
C ASP A 53 23.63 9.70 -18.28
N LEU A 54 24.79 9.63 -17.64
CA LEU A 54 25.92 10.54 -17.86
C LEU A 54 26.91 10.03 -18.92
N LYS A 55 26.60 8.95 -19.63
CA LYS A 55 27.48 8.44 -20.70
C LYS A 55 27.57 9.41 -21.88
N GLN A 56 28.78 9.58 -22.40
CA GLN A 56 29.04 10.44 -23.56
C GLN A 56 28.36 9.94 -24.84
N SER A 57 28.12 8.64 -24.95
CA SER A 57 27.43 8.00 -26.07
C SER A 57 25.90 8.13 -26.02
N THR A 58 25.33 8.61 -24.90
CA THR A 58 23.88 8.69 -24.73
C THR A 58 23.35 10.00 -25.33
N PRO A 59 22.44 9.93 -26.32
CA PRO A 59 21.84 11.12 -26.90
C PRO A 59 21.08 11.93 -25.84
N GLU A 60 21.04 13.26 -26.01
CA GLU A 60 20.48 14.17 -25.00
C GLU A 60 19.00 13.89 -24.68
N SER A 61 18.22 13.40 -25.65
CA SER A 61 16.82 12.99 -25.48
C SER A 61 16.64 11.77 -24.57
N TYR A 62 17.66 10.93 -24.42
CA TYR A 62 17.64 9.72 -23.60
C TYR A 62 18.45 9.85 -22.30
N ARG A 63 18.98 11.04 -22.00
CA ARG A 63 19.82 11.31 -20.82
C ARG A 63 19.03 11.33 -19.52
N LEU A 64 17.76 11.74 -19.57
CA LEU A 64 16.85 11.79 -18.44
C LEU A 64 15.77 10.74 -18.67
N GLN A 65 15.80 9.67 -17.89
CA GLN A 65 14.87 8.55 -18.04
C GLN A 65 14.10 8.34 -16.74
N THR A 66 12.82 8.07 -16.86
CA THR A 66 12.01 7.53 -15.76
C THR A 66 11.61 6.11 -16.14
N HIS A 67 11.13 5.31 -15.18
CA HIS A 67 10.51 4.02 -15.50
C HIS A 67 11.45 2.97 -16.14
N ILE A 68 12.77 3.09 -16.01
CA ILE A 68 13.70 2.07 -16.56
C ILE A 68 13.58 0.73 -15.82
N PHE A 69 13.26 0.77 -14.53
CA PHE A 69 12.97 -0.42 -13.75
C PHE A 69 11.51 -0.84 -13.88
N ARG A 70 10.69 -0.12 -14.67
CA ARG A 70 9.27 -0.47 -14.80
C ARG A 70 9.16 -1.94 -15.14
N HIS A 71 9.87 -2.45 -16.15
CA HIS A 71 9.82 -3.87 -16.54
C HIS A 71 10.26 -4.88 -15.47
N TYR A 72 11.12 -4.49 -14.53
CA TYR A 72 11.53 -5.32 -13.39
C TYR A 72 10.60 -5.18 -12.18
N ILE A 73 9.88 -4.06 -12.10
CA ILE A 73 8.83 -3.74 -11.13
C ILE A 73 7.45 -4.19 -11.67
N LYS A 74 7.36 -4.57 -12.96
CA LYS A 74 6.12 -4.97 -13.65
C LYS A 74 5.59 -6.29 -13.10
N GLU A 75 6.44 -7.19 -12.60
CA GLU A 75 5.96 -8.42 -11.95
C GLU A 75 5.27 -8.13 -10.60
N ASP A 76 5.59 -7.01 -9.93
CA ASP A 76 5.02 -6.70 -8.60
C ASP A 76 3.97 -5.56 -8.61
N ILE A 77 3.96 -4.65 -9.59
CA ILE A 77 3.11 -3.43 -9.55
C ILE A 77 2.08 -3.34 -10.69
N GLN A 78 2.25 -4.03 -11.83
CA GLN A 78 1.25 -3.94 -12.91
C GLN A 78 -0.09 -4.59 -12.58
N ASP A 79 -0.10 -5.59 -11.71
CA ASP A 79 -1.35 -6.21 -11.23
C ASP A 79 -2.19 -5.25 -10.38
N PHE A 80 -1.56 -4.27 -9.73
CA PHE A 80 -2.25 -3.37 -8.81
C PHE A 80 -2.81 -2.12 -9.52
N ASP A 81 -2.06 -1.52 -10.43
CA ASP A 81 -2.44 -0.26 -11.08
C ASP A 81 -3.48 -0.49 -12.22
N HIS A 82 -3.39 -1.62 -12.93
CA HIS A 82 -4.40 -2.02 -13.91
C HIS A 82 -5.73 -2.38 -13.22
N PHE A 83 -5.66 -2.97 -12.02
CA PHE A 83 -6.83 -3.26 -11.20
C PHE A 83 -7.53 -1.96 -10.74
N LEU A 84 -6.79 -0.97 -10.24
CA LEU A 84 -7.37 0.31 -9.79
C LEU A 84 -7.92 1.17 -10.95
N THR A 85 -7.22 1.22 -12.08
CA THR A 85 -7.68 1.96 -13.27
C THR A 85 -8.92 1.33 -13.89
N SER A 86 -9.04 -0.01 -13.85
CA SER A 86 -10.24 -0.73 -14.31
C SER A 86 -11.47 -0.54 -13.41
N ILE A 87 -11.28 -0.15 -12.14
CA ILE A 87 -12.37 0.18 -11.21
C ILE A 87 -12.87 1.61 -11.43
N GLN A 88 -11.99 2.56 -11.79
CA GLN A 88 -12.39 3.96 -12.01
C GLN A 88 -12.99 4.21 -13.41
N ALA A 89 -12.65 3.41 -14.42
CA ALA A 89 -13.16 3.57 -15.78
C ALA A 89 -14.53 2.87 -16.04
N GLY A 90 -15.13 2.24 -15.02
CA GLY A 90 -16.34 1.43 -15.12
C GLY A 90 -17.59 2.00 -14.44
N ASN A 91 -17.90 3.30 -14.60
CA ASN A 91 -19.25 3.89 -14.70
C ASN A 91 -19.26 5.37 -14.30
N THR A 92 -19.28 6.27 -15.29
CA THR A 92 -20.49 7.03 -15.67
C THR A 92 -20.23 7.70 -17.02
N SER A 93 -20.81 7.18 -18.09
CA SER A 93 -21.10 7.96 -19.29
C SER A 93 -22.58 8.35 -19.24
N ASN A 94 -22.88 9.64 -19.09
CA ASN A 94 -23.68 10.37 -20.10
C ASN A 94 -23.84 11.88 -19.78
N MET A 95 -23.14 12.67 -20.61
CA MET A 95 -23.56 13.87 -21.35
C MET A 95 -24.64 14.80 -20.77
N SER A 96 -24.31 16.09 -20.63
CA SER A 96 -24.84 17.13 -21.54
C SER A 96 -24.11 18.48 -21.43
N SER A 97 -24.00 19.10 -22.60
CA SER A 97 -23.38 20.37 -22.98
C SER A 97 -24.07 21.60 -22.35
N ARG A 98 -23.36 22.70 -22.04
CA ARG A 98 -23.11 23.87 -22.94
C ARG A 98 -22.98 25.22 -22.17
N ARG A 99 -22.10 26.08 -22.71
CA ARG A 99 -21.89 27.54 -22.49
C ARG A 99 -21.11 27.88 -21.21
N GLY A 100 -19.91 28.48 -21.23
CA GLY A 100 -19.37 29.51 -22.11
C GLY A 100 -19.60 30.86 -21.43
N ILE A 101 -18.53 31.53 -20.98
CA ILE A 101 -18.35 32.99 -20.90
C ILE A 101 -16.87 33.26 -20.56
N GLU A 102 -16.29 34.09 -21.41
CA GLU A 102 -14.98 34.71 -21.35
C GLU A 102 -14.91 35.72 -20.19
N HIS A 103 -13.75 35.89 -19.55
CA HIS A 103 -13.24 37.24 -19.33
C HIS A 103 -11.75 37.26 -18.98
N GLU A 104 -10.99 37.94 -19.84
CA GLU A 104 -9.72 38.57 -19.54
C GLU A 104 -9.82 39.48 -18.31
N SER A 105 -8.74 39.52 -17.53
CA SER A 105 -8.20 40.80 -17.08
C SER A 105 -6.69 40.69 -16.88
N GLN A 106 -5.99 41.43 -17.73
CA GLN A 106 -4.64 41.91 -17.56
C GLN A 106 -4.57 42.77 -16.29
N ILE A 107 -3.44 42.75 -15.57
CA ILE A 107 -2.79 43.97 -15.04
C ILE A 107 -1.30 43.68 -14.80
N THR A 108 -0.54 44.67 -15.20
CA THR A 108 0.90 44.79 -15.34
C THR A 108 1.61 45.26 -14.07
N ARG A 109 2.92 44.98 -14.01
CA ARG A 109 4.02 45.88 -13.60
C ARG A 109 3.95 46.60 -12.23
N ASP A 110 4.92 46.21 -11.40
CA ASP A 110 6.02 47.05 -10.89
C ASP A 110 6.15 47.19 -9.35
N SER A 111 7.41 47.01 -8.96
CA SER A 111 8.18 47.56 -7.83
C SER A 111 7.63 47.62 -6.40
N GLY A 112 8.46 47.13 -5.47
CA GLY A 112 8.57 47.67 -4.11
C GLY A 112 8.41 46.64 -2.99
N ILE A 113 9.54 46.20 -2.45
CA ILE A 113 9.62 45.43 -1.21
C ILE A 113 9.24 46.35 -0.04
N GLU A 114 8.13 46.05 0.63
CA GLU A 114 7.93 46.35 2.05
C GLU A 114 7.40 45.10 2.72
N THR A 115 8.24 44.57 3.62
CA THR A 115 8.02 43.37 4.40
C THR A 115 6.96 43.64 5.46
N ASP A 116 5.69 43.42 5.13
CA ASP A 116 4.62 43.35 6.11
C ASP A 116 4.06 41.93 6.10
N SER A 117 4.52 41.13 7.07
CA SER A 117 4.13 39.74 7.24
C SER A 117 2.66 39.67 7.66
N LYS A 118 1.76 39.79 6.67
CA LYS A 118 0.29 39.67 6.79
C LYS A 118 -0.16 38.35 7.42
N TYR A 119 0.74 37.37 7.45
CA TYR A 119 0.48 36.03 7.93
C TYR A 119 1.44 35.74 9.08
N PRO A 120 0.96 35.67 10.33
CA PRO A 120 1.79 35.23 11.45
C PRO A 120 2.07 33.73 11.35
N SER A 121 3.28 33.34 11.74
CA SER A 121 3.76 31.96 11.67
C SER A 121 3.95 31.37 13.06
N CYS A 122 3.73 30.07 13.20
CA CYS A 122 4.13 29.36 14.42
C CYS A 122 5.66 29.31 14.51
N SER A 123 6.22 29.77 15.63
CA SER A 123 7.66 29.79 15.87
C SER A 123 8.30 28.40 15.91
N ASP A 124 7.52 27.36 16.23
CA ASP A 124 8.04 26.01 16.49
C ASP A 124 7.98 25.09 15.26
N CYS A 125 6.95 25.22 14.41
CA CYS A 125 6.81 24.41 13.18
C CYS A 125 6.89 25.21 11.88
N GLY A 126 6.88 26.54 11.94
CA GLY A 126 7.01 27.42 10.77
C GLY A 126 5.76 27.52 9.88
N VAL A 127 4.63 26.91 10.26
CA VAL A 127 3.38 27.00 9.48
C VAL A 127 2.82 28.42 9.57
N MET A 128 2.42 28.98 8.41
CA MET A 128 1.86 30.33 8.27
C MET A 128 0.34 30.30 8.42
N PHE A 129 -0.23 31.26 9.14
CA PHE A 129 -1.67 31.34 9.40
C PHE A 129 -2.26 32.68 8.95
N GLY A 130 -3.57 32.69 8.71
CA GLY A 130 -4.33 33.87 8.28
C GLY A 130 -4.35 35.01 9.30
N ASN A 131 -4.21 34.69 10.59
CA ASN A 131 -4.26 35.65 11.70
C ASN A 131 -3.63 35.05 12.97
N GLN A 132 -3.39 35.90 13.98
CA GLN A 132 -2.74 35.52 15.24
C GLN A 132 -3.57 34.52 16.06
N TYR A 133 -4.89 34.54 15.93
CA TYR A 133 -5.80 33.65 16.65
C TYR A 133 -5.65 32.20 16.17
N ASP A 134 -5.46 31.98 14.88
CA ASP A 134 -5.21 30.66 14.31
C ASP A 134 -3.84 30.10 14.71
N VAL A 135 -2.82 30.96 14.86
CA VAL A 135 -1.52 30.56 15.44
C VAL A 135 -1.69 30.11 16.89
N GLN A 136 -2.41 30.88 17.71
CA GLN A 136 -2.67 30.52 19.11
C GLN A 136 -3.49 29.23 19.23
N ARG A 137 -4.48 29.04 18.34
CA ARG A 137 -5.28 27.82 18.26
C ARG A 137 -4.42 26.62 17.84
N HIS A 138 -3.50 26.80 16.91
CA HIS A 138 -2.55 25.77 16.50
C HIS A 138 -1.60 25.39 17.64
N VAL A 139 -1.00 26.37 18.32
CA VAL A 139 -0.13 26.12 19.48
C VAL A 139 -0.89 25.43 20.61
N ARG A 140 -2.15 25.81 20.87
CA ARG A 140 -2.99 25.17 21.89
C ARG A 140 -3.53 23.77 21.51
N ARG A 141 -3.79 23.51 20.23
CA ARG A 141 -4.37 22.24 19.75
C ARG A 141 -3.32 21.19 19.39
N GLY A 142 -2.06 21.46 19.70
CA GLY A 142 -0.95 20.59 19.35
C GLY A 142 -0.24 21.11 18.10
N CYS A 143 0.79 21.93 18.33
CA CYS A 143 1.84 22.10 17.35
C CYS A 143 2.61 20.76 17.27
N PRO A 144 2.72 20.11 16.10
CA PRO A 144 3.31 18.77 15.98
C PRO A 144 4.81 18.70 16.33
N MET A 145 5.44 19.83 16.67
CA MET A 145 6.84 19.90 17.10
C MET A 145 7.01 20.11 18.60
N TYR A 146 5.93 20.24 19.38
CA TYR A 146 5.97 20.45 20.83
C TYR A 146 5.38 19.25 21.58
N GLU A 147 6.14 18.16 21.64
CA GLU A 147 5.92 17.13 22.66
C GLU A 147 6.72 17.51 23.91
N ASN A 148 6.03 17.90 24.99
CA ASN A 148 6.30 17.29 26.28
C ASN A 148 5.20 17.58 27.32
N SER A 149 4.77 16.46 27.92
CA SER A 149 4.26 16.27 29.29
C SER A 149 3.09 17.14 29.74
N GLU A 150 1.88 16.59 29.65
CA GLU A 150 1.13 16.17 30.83
C GLU A 150 -0.05 15.28 30.37
N GLU A 151 -0.28 14.23 31.14
CA GLU A 151 -1.25 13.16 30.92
C GLU A 151 -2.68 13.73 30.85
N GLU A 152 -3.20 13.93 29.64
CA GLU A 152 -4.64 13.80 29.41
C GLU A 152 -4.86 12.52 28.63
N MET A 153 -5.58 11.60 29.29
CA MET A 153 -6.12 10.38 28.74
C MET A 153 -7.08 10.74 27.59
N ASP A 154 -6.51 10.98 26.42
CA ASP A 154 -7.23 10.78 25.17
C ASP A 154 -7.69 9.33 25.22
N THR A 155 -9.01 9.15 25.15
CA THR A 155 -9.57 7.83 24.91
C THR A 155 -9.20 7.53 23.46
N ASP A 156 -7.98 7.02 23.27
CA ASP A 156 -7.55 6.45 22.01
C ASP A 156 -8.68 5.52 21.59
N CYS A 157 -9.29 5.82 20.45
CA CYS A 157 -9.89 4.78 19.65
C CYS A 157 -8.72 3.89 19.22
N GLU A 158 -8.30 3.00 20.13
CA GLU A 158 -7.40 1.90 19.81
C GLU A 158 -8.12 1.15 18.69
N ASP A 159 -7.67 1.34 17.45
CA ASP A 159 -7.99 0.45 16.35
C ASP A 159 -7.53 -0.93 16.82
N ASP A 160 -8.48 -1.69 17.35
CA ASP A 160 -8.26 -2.94 18.00
C ASP A 160 -8.02 -3.97 16.89
N ASP A 161 -6.78 -4.46 16.82
CA ASP A 161 -6.28 -5.45 15.85
C ASP A 161 -6.94 -6.85 16.02
N GLU A 162 -8.18 -6.91 16.51
CA GLU A 162 -8.99 -8.11 16.78
C GLU A 162 -9.12 -9.00 15.52
N GLY A 163 -8.98 -8.42 14.33
CA GLY A 163 -8.97 -9.16 13.06
C GLY A 163 -7.88 -10.25 12.98
N TYR A 164 -6.82 -10.15 13.78
CA TYR A 164 -5.75 -11.16 13.85
C TYR A 164 -6.02 -12.29 14.83
N ASP A 165 -7.01 -12.16 15.72
CA ASP A 165 -7.27 -13.12 16.81
C ASP A 165 -7.49 -14.52 16.27
N PHE A 166 -8.20 -14.66 15.16
CA PHE A 166 -8.42 -15.96 14.53
C PHE A 166 -7.10 -16.64 14.11
N LEU A 167 -6.18 -15.88 13.50
CA LEU A 167 -4.88 -16.36 13.07
C LEU A 167 -3.96 -16.66 14.26
N ILE A 168 -3.94 -15.78 15.27
CA ILE A 168 -3.16 -15.93 16.50
C ILE A 168 -3.61 -17.17 17.27
N ASN A 169 -4.92 -17.33 17.49
CA ASN A 169 -5.48 -18.50 18.16
C ASN A 169 -5.20 -19.80 17.40
N SER A 170 -5.19 -19.76 16.07
CA SER A 170 -4.78 -20.93 15.26
C SER A 170 -3.32 -21.31 15.49
N VAL A 171 -2.41 -20.35 15.63
CA VAL A 171 -0.98 -20.61 15.92
C VAL A 171 -0.83 -21.24 17.31
N TRP A 172 -1.47 -20.67 18.32
CA TRP A 172 -1.41 -21.20 19.68
C TRP A 172 -1.97 -22.62 19.76
N LYS A 173 -3.06 -22.91 19.05
CA LYS A 173 -3.64 -24.26 18.97
C LYS A 173 -2.65 -25.27 18.38
N ASP A 174 -1.95 -24.90 17.30
CA ASP A 174 -0.97 -25.78 16.63
C ASP A 174 0.25 -26.05 17.52
N HIS A 175 0.73 -25.04 18.25
CA HIS A 175 1.89 -25.16 19.13
C HIS A 175 1.56 -25.59 20.56
N ASN A 176 0.28 -25.79 20.88
CA ASN A 176 -0.21 -26.09 22.23
C ASN A 176 0.50 -27.30 22.86
N LYS A 177 0.70 -28.37 22.07
CA LYS A 177 1.36 -29.59 22.54
C LYS A 177 2.82 -29.36 22.91
N GLU A 178 3.54 -28.58 22.11
CA GLU A 178 4.95 -28.27 22.34
C GLU A 178 5.12 -27.31 23.52
N PHE A 179 4.20 -26.35 23.66
CA PHE A 179 4.13 -25.45 24.81
C PHE A 179 3.99 -26.22 26.13
N TYR A 180 2.99 -27.10 26.26
CA TYR A 180 2.81 -27.87 27.50
C TYR A 180 3.93 -28.89 27.75
N LYS A 181 4.53 -29.44 26.68
CA LYS A 181 5.75 -30.25 26.83
C LYS A 181 6.86 -29.43 27.49
N LYS A 182 7.09 -28.19 27.04
CA LYS A 182 8.10 -27.31 27.60
C LYS A 182 7.80 -26.89 29.04
N VAL A 183 6.53 -26.61 29.36
CA VAL A 183 6.11 -26.32 30.75
C VAL A 183 6.42 -27.50 31.67
N ASN A 184 6.09 -28.72 31.26
CA ASN A 184 6.35 -29.93 32.06
C ASN A 184 7.85 -30.21 32.25
N GLU A 185 8.69 -29.92 31.25
CA GLU A 185 10.15 -29.99 31.38
C GLU A 185 10.66 -28.99 32.44
N LEU A 186 10.20 -27.74 32.37
CA LEU A 186 10.61 -26.67 33.30
C LEU A 186 10.18 -26.93 34.75
N LEU A 187 9.00 -27.54 34.95
CA LEU A 187 8.54 -27.96 36.28
C LEU A 187 9.43 -29.06 36.89
N LYS A 188 9.96 -29.97 36.06
CA LYS A 188 10.80 -31.08 36.51
C LYS A 188 12.25 -30.68 36.77
N GLU A 189 12.84 -29.89 35.89
CA GLU A 189 14.28 -29.56 35.95
C GLU A 189 14.62 -28.48 36.97
N LYS A 190 13.65 -27.61 37.26
CA LYS A 190 13.96 -26.25 37.71
C LYS A 190 13.12 -25.83 38.94
N SER A 191 12.20 -26.71 39.39
CA SER A 191 11.30 -26.51 40.54
C SER A 191 10.65 -25.12 40.59
N LEU A 192 10.33 -24.56 39.42
CA LEU A 192 9.63 -23.28 39.32
C LEU A 192 8.15 -23.42 39.68
N THR A 193 7.54 -22.30 40.05
CA THR A 193 6.08 -22.21 40.13
C THR A 193 5.45 -22.43 38.76
N GLU A 194 4.22 -22.93 38.72
CA GLU A 194 3.49 -23.18 37.47
C GLU A 194 3.35 -21.90 36.61
N LYS A 195 3.21 -20.74 37.27
CA LYS A 195 3.10 -19.44 36.61
C LYS A 195 4.39 -19.04 35.90
N ASP A 196 5.53 -19.22 36.57
CA ASP A 196 6.83 -18.85 36.01
C ASP A 196 7.26 -19.83 34.91
N ALA A 197 6.95 -21.12 35.07
CA ALA A 197 7.16 -22.13 34.04
C ALA A 197 6.38 -21.84 32.75
N LYS A 198 5.10 -21.41 32.87
CA LYS A 198 4.29 -20.97 31.73
C LYS A 198 4.86 -19.71 31.07
N SER A 199 5.25 -18.70 31.85
CA SER A 199 5.84 -17.47 31.32
C SER A 199 7.13 -17.74 30.53
N GLU A 200 8.00 -18.59 31.07
CA GLU A 200 9.26 -18.95 30.41
C GLU A 200 9.04 -19.81 29.16
N ALA A 201 8.08 -20.75 29.21
CA ALA A 201 7.67 -21.50 28.03
C ALA A 201 7.09 -20.59 26.93
N SER A 202 6.30 -19.56 27.29
CA SER A 202 5.78 -18.59 26.33
C SER A 202 6.90 -17.80 25.64
N LYS A 203 7.90 -17.34 26.39
CA LYS A 203 9.07 -16.65 25.81
C LYS A 203 9.86 -17.56 24.86
N TYR A 204 10.03 -18.83 25.21
CA TYR A 204 10.70 -19.81 24.36
C TYR A 204 9.93 -20.10 23.07
N MET A 205 8.59 -20.15 23.14
CA MET A 205 7.74 -20.42 21.98
C MET A 205 7.56 -19.20 21.07
N LEU A 206 7.67 -17.98 21.60
CA LEU A 206 7.39 -16.73 20.89
C LEU A 206 8.06 -16.61 19.50
N PRO A 207 9.36 -16.92 19.29
CA PRO A 207 9.96 -16.85 17.96
C PRO A 207 9.37 -17.87 16.97
N LYS A 208 9.01 -19.06 17.44
CA LYS A 208 8.37 -20.11 16.63
C LYS A 208 6.94 -19.71 16.28
N ASP A 209 6.21 -19.18 17.24
CA ASP A 209 4.84 -18.66 17.06
C ASP A 209 4.81 -17.56 16.01
N LYS A 210 5.70 -16.55 16.11
CA LYS A 210 5.82 -15.46 15.12
C LYS A 210 6.10 -15.99 13.72
N LYS A 211 7.02 -16.96 13.59
CA LYS A 211 7.34 -17.56 12.29
C LYS A 211 6.15 -18.31 11.69
N LEU A 212 5.42 -19.07 12.51
CA LEU A 212 4.24 -19.81 12.06
C LEU A 212 3.09 -18.85 11.69
N PHE A 213 2.88 -17.80 12.48
CA PHE A 213 1.93 -16.73 12.19
C PHE A 213 2.20 -16.11 10.82
N MET A 214 3.44 -15.67 10.56
CA MET A 214 3.80 -15.04 9.28
C MET A 214 3.53 -15.98 8.10
N LYS A 215 3.86 -17.28 8.24
CA LYS A 215 3.58 -18.28 7.21
C LYS A 215 2.08 -18.46 6.95
N LYS A 216 1.26 -18.46 8.00
CA LYS A 216 -0.21 -18.56 7.88
C LYS A 216 -0.79 -17.29 7.25
N TYR A 217 -0.32 -16.13 7.66
CA TYR A 217 -0.75 -14.85 7.13
C TYR A 217 -0.40 -14.70 5.64
N GLN A 218 0.81 -15.07 5.23
CA GLN A 218 1.19 -15.12 3.81
C GLN A 218 0.25 -16.00 2.98
N ARG A 219 -0.08 -17.20 3.49
CA ARG A 219 -1.04 -18.10 2.81
C ARG A 219 -2.44 -17.50 2.74
N PHE A 220 -2.88 -16.81 3.79
CA PHE A 220 -4.15 -16.11 3.79
C PHE A 220 -4.16 -15.00 2.73
N LEU A 221 -3.14 -14.14 2.69
CA LEU A 221 -3.02 -13.10 1.66
C LEU A 221 -3.02 -13.67 0.24
N PHE A 222 -2.26 -14.73 0.01
CA PHE A 222 -2.22 -15.39 -1.30
C PHE A 222 -3.61 -15.87 -1.75
N ARG A 223 -4.36 -16.53 -0.86
CA ARG A 223 -5.73 -16.96 -1.13
C ARG A 223 -6.67 -15.77 -1.38
N THR A 224 -6.53 -14.70 -0.60
CA THR A 224 -7.32 -13.48 -0.78
C THR A 224 -7.07 -12.85 -2.15
N ILE A 225 -5.83 -12.82 -2.62
CA ILE A 225 -5.48 -12.33 -3.96
C ILE A 225 -6.13 -13.20 -5.04
N GLN A 226 -5.99 -14.53 -4.94
CA GLN A 226 -6.64 -15.47 -5.86
C GLN A 226 -8.15 -15.28 -5.90
N LEU A 227 -8.81 -15.20 -4.74
CA LEU A 227 -10.25 -14.98 -4.65
C LEU A 227 -10.67 -13.65 -5.26
N ARG A 228 -9.91 -12.56 -5.05
CA ARG A 228 -10.21 -11.25 -5.65
C ARG A 228 -10.20 -11.23 -7.17
N SER A 229 -9.41 -12.10 -7.81
CA SER A 229 -9.45 -12.26 -9.27
C SER A 229 -10.75 -12.91 -9.76
N SER A 230 -11.39 -13.76 -8.94
CA SER A 230 -12.64 -14.43 -9.31
C SER A 230 -13.80 -13.46 -9.46
N LYS A 231 -14.52 -13.57 -10.59
CA LYS A 231 -15.75 -12.79 -10.85
C LYS A 231 -16.86 -13.14 -9.87
N LEU A 232 -17.04 -14.44 -9.57
CA LEU A 232 -18.04 -14.93 -8.62
C LEU A 232 -17.79 -14.35 -7.22
N HIS A 233 -16.54 -14.42 -6.74
CA HIS A 233 -16.18 -13.88 -5.44
C HIS A 233 -16.43 -12.37 -5.33
N ARG A 234 -16.04 -11.58 -6.34
CA ARG A 234 -16.32 -10.13 -6.37
C ARG A 234 -17.81 -9.82 -6.30
N ASN A 235 -18.65 -10.57 -7.01
CA ASN A 235 -20.10 -10.41 -6.96
C ASN A 235 -20.65 -10.71 -5.56
N ILE A 236 -20.20 -11.81 -4.95
CA ILE A 236 -20.60 -12.22 -3.60
C ILE A 236 -20.19 -11.15 -2.57
N MET A 237 -18.96 -10.67 -2.62
CA MET A 237 -18.48 -9.63 -1.69
C MET A 237 -19.29 -8.33 -1.80
N ASN A 238 -19.64 -7.89 -3.01
CA ASN A 238 -20.49 -6.71 -3.19
C ASN A 238 -21.90 -6.92 -2.60
N GLN A 239 -22.48 -8.11 -2.79
CA GLN A 239 -23.79 -8.43 -2.19
C GLN A 239 -23.72 -8.50 -0.66
N ILE A 240 -22.62 -9.01 -0.09
CA ILE A 240 -22.39 -9.00 1.36
C ILE A 240 -22.33 -7.56 1.86
N LEU A 241 -21.50 -6.70 1.24
CA LEU A 241 -21.38 -5.29 1.65
C LEU A 241 -22.73 -4.56 1.62
N GLU A 242 -23.56 -4.79 0.60
CA GLU A 242 -24.89 -4.20 0.53
C GLU A 242 -25.85 -4.78 1.59
N ALA A 243 -25.79 -6.08 1.86
CA ALA A 243 -26.60 -6.73 2.89
C ALA A 243 -26.19 -6.30 4.32
N SER A 244 -24.89 -6.08 4.54
CA SER A 244 -24.32 -5.62 5.82
C SER A 244 -24.75 -4.21 6.21
N LYS A 245 -25.26 -3.39 5.27
CA LYS A 245 -25.88 -2.09 5.60
C LYS A 245 -27.18 -2.22 6.41
N ARG A 246 -27.81 -3.40 6.39
CA ARG A 246 -29.15 -3.64 7.01
C ARG A 246 -29.16 -4.77 8.04
N LYS A 247 -28.12 -5.60 8.08
CA LYS A 247 -28.00 -6.79 8.93
C LYS A 247 -26.56 -6.89 9.45
N SER A 248 -26.33 -7.69 10.49
CA SER A 248 -24.97 -8.00 10.92
C SER A 248 -24.19 -8.70 9.80
N VAL A 249 -22.87 -8.52 9.80
CA VAL A 249 -21.97 -9.07 8.77
C VAL A 249 -22.10 -10.59 8.67
N ASP A 250 -22.19 -11.30 9.80
CA ASP A 250 -22.32 -12.75 9.82
C ASP A 250 -23.58 -13.25 9.09
N ILE A 251 -24.72 -12.60 9.36
CA ILE A 251 -26.00 -12.94 8.72
C ILE A 251 -25.97 -12.59 7.23
N ALA A 252 -25.32 -11.48 6.86
CA ALA A 252 -25.14 -11.08 5.48
C ALA A 252 -24.29 -12.10 4.70
N VAL A 253 -23.15 -12.53 5.26
CA VAL A 253 -22.29 -13.58 4.68
C VAL A 253 -23.08 -14.86 4.49
N GLU A 254 -23.75 -15.36 5.53
CA GLU A 254 -24.49 -16.62 5.46
C GLU A 254 -25.60 -16.59 4.41
N THR A 255 -26.37 -15.50 4.35
CA THR A 255 -27.49 -15.35 3.41
C THR A 255 -26.99 -15.31 1.96
N VAL A 256 -25.94 -14.54 1.68
CA VAL A 256 -25.42 -14.37 0.31
C VAL A 256 -24.73 -15.64 -0.17
N VAL A 257 -23.94 -16.30 0.69
CA VAL A 257 -23.30 -17.58 0.32
C VAL A 257 -24.35 -18.65 -0.01
N LYS A 258 -25.42 -18.76 0.78
CA LYS A 258 -26.53 -19.69 0.49
C LYS A 258 -27.22 -19.39 -0.83
N LYS A 259 -27.39 -18.11 -1.18
CA LYS A 259 -28.01 -17.69 -2.45
C LYS A 259 -27.18 -18.13 -3.65
N HIS A 260 -25.85 -18.12 -3.52
CA HIS A 260 -24.91 -18.51 -4.57
C HIS A 260 -24.53 -20.00 -4.55
N LYS A 261 -25.27 -20.85 -3.83
CA LYS A 261 -24.95 -22.28 -3.70
C LYS A 261 -24.79 -22.98 -5.06
N LYS A 262 -25.70 -22.74 -6.01
CA LYS A 262 -25.66 -23.38 -7.33
C LYS A 262 -24.41 -23.02 -8.13
N ASP A 263 -24.01 -21.75 -8.08
CA ASP A 263 -22.79 -21.27 -8.74
C ASP A 263 -21.52 -21.96 -8.18
N TYR A 264 -21.55 -22.44 -6.93
CA TYR A 264 -20.47 -23.25 -6.39
C TYR A 264 -20.57 -24.70 -6.82
N ASP A 265 -21.77 -25.28 -6.86
CA ASP A 265 -22.00 -26.66 -7.31
C ASP A 265 -21.47 -26.83 -8.76
N GLU A 266 -21.71 -25.85 -9.64
CA GLU A 266 -21.16 -25.81 -11.02
C GLU A 266 -19.63 -25.86 -11.08
N LEU A 267 -18.92 -25.24 -10.10
CA LEU A 267 -17.44 -25.29 -10.04
C LEU A 267 -16.90 -26.67 -9.70
N PHE A 268 -17.70 -27.52 -9.06
CA PHE A 268 -17.32 -28.91 -8.77
C PHE A 268 -17.73 -29.85 -9.91
N ASP A 269 -18.81 -29.54 -10.62
CA ASP A 269 -19.31 -30.34 -11.74
C ASP A 269 -18.43 -30.21 -13.01
N GLU A 270 -17.82 -29.05 -13.28
CA GLU A 270 -16.89 -28.86 -14.41
C GLU A 270 -15.66 -29.79 -14.33
N SER A 271 -15.27 -30.24 -13.13
CA SER A 271 -14.11 -31.11 -12.92
C SER A 271 -14.31 -32.59 -13.28
N GLU A 272 -15.55 -33.04 -13.53
CA GLU A 272 -15.85 -34.40 -13.98
C GLU A 272 -15.84 -34.56 -15.52
N SER A 273 -15.82 -33.45 -16.26
CA SER A 273 -15.94 -33.46 -17.73
C SER A 273 -14.61 -33.56 -18.48
N GLU A 274 -13.46 -33.33 -17.84
CA GLU A 274 -12.13 -33.37 -18.48
C GLU A 274 -11.42 -34.73 -18.42
N SER A 275 -12.02 -35.77 -17.82
CA SER A 275 -11.39 -37.10 -17.71
C SER A 275 -11.89 -38.16 -18.71
N ASN A 276 -12.82 -37.83 -19.62
CA ASN A 276 -13.43 -38.83 -20.53
C ASN A 276 -13.14 -38.65 -22.03
N GLU A 277 -12.23 -37.76 -22.44
CA GLU A 277 -11.88 -37.61 -23.87
C GLU A 277 -10.51 -38.21 -24.27
N ASN A 278 -9.99 -39.20 -23.54
CA ASN A 278 -8.78 -39.94 -23.96
C ASN A 278 -8.92 -41.46 -23.77
N SER A 279 -10.00 -42.03 -24.28
CA SER A 279 -10.11 -43.45 -24.58
C SER A 279 -11.14 -43.57 -25.68
N ASP A 280 -10.72 -43.41 -26.93
CA ASP A 280 -11.32 -44.05 -28.11
C ASP A 280 -10.54 -43.56 -29.34
N ASN A 281 -9.40 -44.21 -29.60
CA ASN A 281 -8.82 -44.33 -30.94
C ASN A 281 -7.70 -45.37 -30.88
N GLU A 282 -8.08 -46.63 -31.05
CA GLU A 282 -7.43 -47.62 -31.92
C GLU A 282 -8.19 -48.94 -31.79
N GLU A 283 -9.31 -49.04 -32.52
CA GLU A 283 -9.92 -50.33 -32.85
C GLU A 283 -9.68 -50.60 -34.34
N SER A 284 -8.95 -51.70 -34.57
CA SER A 284 -9.08 -52.63 -35.70
C SER A 284 -9.07 -52.08 -37.13
N ASP A 285 -7.96 -52.31 -37.83
CA ASP A 285 -8.00 -52.70 -39.24
C ASP A 285 -7.56 -54.18 -39.31
N GLU A 286 -8.52 -55.09 -39.48
CA GLU A 286 -8.28 -56.50 -39.78
C GLU A 286 -8.49 -56.77 -41.28
N THR A 287 -7.45 -57.37 -41.86
CA THR A 287 -7.45 -58.37 -42.95
C THR A 287 -7.95 -57.99 -44.36
N ASP A 288 -7.01 -58.07 -45.30
CA ASP A 288 -6.95 -59.15 -46.31
C ASP A 288 -5.50 -59.61 -46.51
#